data_AF-A0A5C3K976-F1
#
_entry.id   AF-A0A5C3K976-F1
#
_cell.length_a   1.000
_cell.length_b   1.000
_cell.length_c   1.000
_cell.angle_alpha   90.00
_cell.angle_beta   90.00
_cell.angle_gamma   90.00
#
_symmetry.space_group_name_H-M   'P 1'
#
loop_
_entity.id
_entity.type
_entity.pdbx_description
1 polymer ?
#
loop_
_entity_poly.entity_id
_entity_poly.type
_entity_poly.pdbx_seq_one_letter_code
_entity_poly.pdbx_strand_id
1 'polypeptide(L)'
;MIVIFTDHIVAAKRAVDPSVHSGQGHSLAVCAELSKWFSGDPERSIEFVQVLSKLGWHIHLAAHDYVHDTPAVSGRRLETFLDSVCQAVAKSCVDSWISEFQHTSYWGKHFLQMGDMRDQPLKPSVLKGGTWLSFTATESLATMARMARCILGHAPLGKYHTWFNINGEIQCRCGTFIETRAHLFGRWAFTMHGKTDSPRRLGELMDFLWANPRMFAFEAPSEGIG
;
A
#
# COMPACT_ATOMS: atom_id res chain seq x y z
N MET A 1 13.72 42.03 -2.91
CA MET A 1 14.16 40.79 -2.24
C MET A 1 13.28 40.54 -1.02
N ILE A 2 12.78 39.31 -0.87
CA ILE A 2 12.09 38.83 0.34
C ILE A 2 12.94 37.72 0.95
N VAL A 3 13.18 37.76 2.25
CA VAL A 3 13.89 36.70 2.98
C VAL A 3 12.93 36.03 3.95
N ILE A 4 12.78 34.72 3.83
CA ILE A 4 11.88 33.90 4.64
C ILE A 4 12.72 33.00 5.53
N PHE A 5 12.64 33.25 6.83
CA PHE A 5 13.24 32.39 7.84
C PHE A 5 12.28 31.24 8.17
N THR A 6 12.79 30.01 8.20
CA THR A 6 11.98 28.82 8.47
C THR A 6 12.80 27.77 9.20
N ASP A 7 12.17 27.04 10.12
CA ASP A 7 12.73 25.86 10.76
C ASP A 7 12.50 24.58 9.96
N HIS A 8 11.64 24.65 8.92
CA HIS A 8 11.28 23.54 8.06
C HIS A 8 11.46 23.87 6.58
N ILE A 9 12.73 23.98 6.16
CA ILE A 9 13.12 24.37 4.79
C ILE A 9 12.47 23.52 3.69
N VAL A 10 12.22 22.23 3.96
CA VAL A 10 11.55 21.32 3.02
C VAL A 10 10.10 21.73 2.77
N ALA A 11 9.39 22.21 3.80
CA ALA A 11 8.02 22.67 3.64
C ALA A 11 7.97 24.01 2.93
N ALA A 12 8.89 24.93 3.25
CA ALA A 12 8.99 26.21 2.58
C ALA A 12 9.28 26.06 1.07
N LYS A 13 10.22 25.18 0.71
CA LYS A 13 10.47 24.82 -0.70
C LYS A 13 9.24 24.19 -1.35
N ARG A 14 8.56 23.26 -0.65
CA ARG A 14 7.34 22.62 -1.16
C ARG A 14 6.21 23.62 -1.36
N ALA A 15 6.09 24.66 -0.54
CA ALA A 15 5.07 25.70 -0.66
C ALA A 15 5.21 26.57 -1.92
N VAL A 16 6.35 26.52 -2.60
CA VAL A 16 6.59 27.21 -3.89
C VAL A 16 6.88 26.23 -5.03
N ASP A 17 6.64 24.93 -4.80
CA ASP A 17 6.80 23.88 -5.81
C ASP A 17 5.47 23.64 -6.53
N PRO A 18 5.37 23.92 -7.85
CA PRO A 18 4.14 23.67 -8.61
C PRO A 18 3.93 22.19 -8.96
N SER A 19 4.90 21.31 -8.66
CA SER A 19 4.81 19.88 -8.98
C SER A 19 3.70 19.15 -8.22
N VAL A 20 3.42 17.90 -8.62
CA VAL A 20 2.32 17.12 -8.02
C VAL A 20 2.71 16.63 -6.63
N HIS A 21 1.97 17.09 -5.63
CA HIS A 21 2.09 16.65 -4.24
C HIS A 21 0.83 16.98 -3.45
N SER A 22 0.69 16.45 -2.24
CA SER A 22 -0.52 16.59 -1.40
C SER A 22 -0.91 18.03 -1.04
N GLY A 23 0.03 18.97 -1.08
CA GLY A 23 -0.22 20.41 -0.89
C GLY A 23 -0.29 21.24 -2.17
N GLN A 24 -0.45 20.63 -3.36
CA GLN A 24 -0.24 21.31 -4.65
C GLN A 24 -1.16 22.52 -4.82
N GLY A 25 -2.41 22.44 -4.32
CA GLY A 25 -3.34 23.56 -4.39
C GLY A 25 -2.83 24.80 -3.66
N HIS A 26 -2.21 24.63 -2.48
CA HIS A 26 -1.58 25.72 -1.75
C HIS A 26 -0.37 26.28 -2.50
N SER A 27 0.49 25.40 -3.02
CA SER A 27 1.68 25.84 -3.74
C SER A 27 1.34 26.61 -5.02
N LEU A 28 0.34 26.16 -5.78
CA LEU A 28 -0.12 26.88 -6.96
C LEU A 28 -0.74 28.24 -6.62
N ALA A 29 -1.47 28.34 -5.51
CA ALA A 29 -1.99 29.63 -5.04
C ALA A 29 -0.85 30.60 -4.66
N VAL A 30 0.19 30.10 -3.96
CA VAL A 30 1.39 30.88 -3.65
C VAL A 30 2.11 31.29 -4.93
N CYS A 31 2.38 30.35 -5.84
CA CYS A 31 3.02 30.63 -7.12
C CYS A 31 2.24 31.65 -7.96
N ALA A 32 0.90 31.63 -7.93
CA ALA A 32 0.07 32.59 -8.66
C ALA A 32 0.24 34.02 -8.12
N GLU A 33 0.28 34.21 -6.80
CA GLU A 33 0.54 35.53 -6.21
C GLU A 33 2.00 35.97 -6.40
N LEU A 34 2.94 35.05 -6.20
CA LEU A 34 4.35 35.32 -6.44
C LEU A 34 4.65 35.66 -7.90
N SER A 35 3.97 35.03 -8.86
CA SER A 35 4.13 35.33 -10.29
C SER A 35 3.75 36.78 -10.61
N LYS A 36 2.64 37.29 -10.05
CA LYS A 36 2.27 38.70 -10.17
C LYS A 36 3.35 39.60 -9.56
N TRP A 37 3.88 39.23 -8.40
CA TRP A 37 4.95 39.99 -7.76
C TRP A 37 6.24 39.98 -8.59
N PHE A 38 6.70 38.85 -9.09
CA PHE A 38 7.89 38.76 -9.92
C PHE A 38 7.76 39.52 -11.25
N SER A 39 6.56 39.59 -11.85
CA SER A 39 6.34 40.34 -13.10
C SER A 39 6.61 41.85 -12.98
N GLY A 40 6.63 42.41 -11.76
CA GLY A 40 6.81 43.84 -11.55
C GLY A 40 8.27 44.31 -11.63
N ASP A 41 9.25 43.43 -11.40
CA ASP A 41 10.67 43.78 -11.39
C ASP A 41 11.53 42.49 -11.46
N PRO A 42 12.43 42.37 -12.47
CA PRO A 42 13.27 41.18 -12.65
C PRO A 42 14.30 40.96 -11.52
N GLU A 43 14.63 41.99 -10.73
CA GLU A 43 15.56 41.88 -9.58
C GLU A 43 14.88 41.32 -8.32
N ARG A 44 13.56 41.06 -8.38
CA ARG A 44 12.82 40.45 -7.28
C ARG A 44 13.25 39.00 -7.09
N SER A 45 13.67 38.69 -5.88
CA SER A 45 14.06 37.34 -5.45
C SER A 45 13.42 36.99 -4.11
N ILE A 46 13.27 35.69 -3.87
CA ILE A 46 12.88 35.12 -2.57
C ILE A 46 13.99 34.19 -2.13
N GLU A 47 14.48 34.39 -0.91
CA GLU A 47 15.48 33.56 -0.28
C GLU A 47 14.89 32.87 0.95
N PHE A 48 15.15 31.57 1.08
CA PHE A 48 14.75 30.81 2.26
C PHE A 48 15.98 30.52 3.13
N VAL A 49 15.94 30.98 4.37
CA VAL A 49 17.01 30.77 5.34
C VAL A 49 16.54 29.79 6.40
N GLN A 50 17.27 28.67 6.56
CA GLN A 50 16.95 27.70 7.59
C GLN A 50 17.43 28.20 8.96
N VAL A 51 16.52 28.22 9.93
CA VAL A 51 16.80 28.59 11.31
C VAL A 51 16.51 27.40 12.22
N LEU A 52 17.45 27.02 13.08
CA LEU A 52 17.20 25.95 14.04
C LEU A 52 16.21 26.43 15.10
N SER A 53 15.09 25.72 15.27
CA SER A 53 14.08 26.01 16.30
C SER A 53 14.66 26.12 17.71
N LYS A 54 15.74 25.38 17.99
CA LYS A 54 16.48 25.40 19.27
C LYS A 54 17.15 26.74 19.60
N LEU A 55 17.30 27.65 18.63
CA LEU A 55 17.88 28.97 18.87
C LEU A 55 16.94 29.88 19.68
N GLY A 56 15.66 29.51 19.85
CA GLY A 56 14.71 30.28 20.67
C GLY A 56 14.51 31.71 20.16
N TRP A 57 14.64 31.92 18.85
CA TRP A 57 14.52 33.26 18.28
C TRP A 57 13.08 33.77 18.44
N HIS A 58 12.91 34.82 19.23
CA HIS A 58 11.60 35.32 19.67
C HIS A 58 10.60 35.58 18.53
N ILE A 59 11.06 36.06 17.37
CA ILE A 59 10.20 36.29 16.18
C ILE A 59 9.69 34.96 15.62
N HIS A 60 10.55 33.94 15.59
CA HIS A 60 10.20 32.61 15.08
C HIS A 60 9.24 31.88 16.04
N LEU A 61 9.42 32.08 17.35
CA LEU A 61 8.51 31.57 18.37
C LEU A 61 7.13 32.24 18.28
N ALA A 62 7.09 33.57 18.12
CA ALA A 62 5.85 34.30 17.92
C ALA A 62 5.11 33.86 16.65
N ALA A 63 5.83 33.56 15.56
CA ALA A 63 5.25 33.01 14.34
C ALA A 63 4.71 31.58 14.55
N HIS A 64 5.41 30.74 15.33
CA HIS A 64 4.96 29.40 15.69
C HIS A 64 3.65 29.44 16.49
N ASP A 65 3.61 30.26 17.54
CA ASP A 65 2.43 30.42 18.40
C ASP A 65 1.24 30.97 17.60
N TYR A 66 1.49 31.97 16.73
CA TYR A 66 0.46 32.52 15.85
C TYR A 66 -0.12 31.46 14.90
N VAL A 67 0.72 30.63 14.27
CA VAL A 67 0.26 29.58 13.35
C VAL A 67 -0.47 28.47 14.09
N HIS A 68 -0.03 28.11 15.30
CA HIS A 68 -0.72 27.14 16.14
C HIS A 68 -2.17 27.56 16.44
N ASP A 69 -2.39 28.85 16.68
CA ASP A 69 -3.69 29.40 17.05
C ASP A 69 -4.56 29.82 15.85
N THR A 70 -3.98 29.80 14.63
CA THR A 70 -4.69 30.16 13.40
C THR A 70 -5.25 28.91 12.73
N PRO A 71 -6.57 28.84 12.44
CA PRO A 71 -7.13 27.76 11.65
C PRO A 71 -6.45 27.70 10.28
N ALA A 72 -6.12 26.49 9.81
CA ALA A 72 -5.53 26.29 8.50
C ALA A 72 -6.39 26.98 7.42
N VAL A 73 -5.79 27.94 6.70
CA VAL A 73 -6.47 28.61 5.60
C VAL A 73 -6.74 27.57 4.51
N SER A 74 -7.99 27.15 4.40
CA SER A 74 -8.43 26.26 3.34
C SER A 74 -8.35 27.03 2.02
N GLY A 75 -7.37 26.68 1.17
CA GLY A 75 -7.19 27.31 -0.13
C GLY A 75 -8.47 27.25 -0.97
N ARG A 76 -8.68 28.25 -1.83
CA ARG A 76 -9.82 28.29 -2.76
C ARG A 76 -9.83 27.00 -3.60
N ARG A 77 -10.98 26.31 -3.59
CA ARG A 77 -11.40 25.19 -4.46
C ARG A 77 -10.29 24.19 -4.81
N LEU A 78 -10.07 23.20 -3.92
CA LEU A 78 -9.18 22.07 -4.18
C LEU A 78 -9.60 21.19 -5.38
N GLU A 79 -10.85 21.30 -5.85
CA GLU A 79 -11.47 20.35 -6.78
C GLU A 79 -10.88 20.35 -8.21
N THR A 80 -10.01 21.30 -8.57
CA THR A 80 -9.41 21.41 -9.91
C THR A 80 -7.92 21.09 -9.98
N PHE A 81 -7.26 20.69 -8.89
CA PHE A 81 -5.83 20.37 -8.90
C PHE A 81 -5.56 18.91 -9.28
N LEU A 82 -4.43 18.67 -9.94
CA LEU A 82 -4.07 17.33 -10.43
C LEU A 82 -3.96 16.31 -9.29
N ASP A 83 -3.36 16.67 -8.15
CA ASP A 83 -3.33 15.81 -6.96
C ASP A 83 -4.75 15.44 -6.47
N SER A 84 -5.65 16.41 -6.39
CA SER A 84 -7.03 16.19 -5.96
C SER A 84 -7.82 15.33 -6.95
N VAL A 85 -7.62 15.51 -8.26
CA VAL A 85 -8.18 14.64 -9.30
C VAL A 85 -7.64 13.23 -9.17
N CYS A 86 -6.32 13.05 -9.01
CA CYS A 86 -5.70 11.74 -8.80
C CYS A 86 -6.25 11.03 -7.56
N GLN A 87 -6.42 11.75 -6.44
CA GLN A 87 -7.01 11.20 -5.23
C GLN A 87 -8.49 10.80 -5.42
N ALA A 88 -9.27 11.63 -6.12
CA ALA A 88 -10.67 11.33 -6.43
C ALA A 88 -10.80 10.09 -7.34
N VAL A 89 -9.98 9.98 -8.38
CA VAL A 89 -9.92 8.81 -9.26
C VAL A 89 -9.50 7.57 -8.48
N ALA A 90 -8.43 7.64 -7.69
CA ALA A 90 -7.98 6.51 -6.88
C ALA A 90 -9.06 6.04 -5.91
N LYS A 91 -9.76 6.97 -5.26
CA LYS A 91 -10.91 6.66 -4.40
C LYS A 91 -12.03 5.98 -5.19
N SER A 92 -12.42 6.52 -6.34
CA SER A 92 -13.45 5.93 -7.20
C SER A 92 -13.07 4.51 -7.63
N CYS A 93 -11.82 4.25 -8.00
CA CYS A 93 -11.36 2.91 -8.36
C CYS A 93 -11.44 1.94 -7.18
N VAL A 94 -11.05 2.38 -5.97
CA VAL A 94 -11.15 1.56 -4.76
C VAL A 94 -12.61 1.28 -4.41
N ASP A 95 -13.49 2.27 -4.50
CA ASP A 95 -14.92 2.11 -4.21
C ASP A 95 -15.58 1.14 -5.21
N SER A 96 -15.30 1.28 -6.51
CA SER A 96 -15.74 0.32 -7.54
C SER A 96 -15.23 -1.09 -7.26
N TRP A 97 -13.94 -1.23 -6.93
CA TRP A 97 -13.37 -2.53 -6.59
C TRP A 97 -14.05 -3.14 -5.36
N ILE A 98 -14.30 -2.36 -4.30
CA ILE A 98 -15.00 -2.85 -3.10
C ILE A 98 -16.39 -3.36 -3.47
N SER A 99 -17.12 -2.63 -4.31
CA SER A 99 -18.46 -3.04 -4.75
C SER A 99 -18.41 -4.37 -5.51
N GLU A 100 -17.50 -4.51 -6.47
CA GLU A 100 -17.37 -5.74 -7.26
C GLU A 100 -16.88 -6.92 -6.40
N PHE A 101 -15.94 -6.68 -5.48
CA PHE A 101 -15.29 -7.69 -4.66
C PHE A 101 -16.23 -8.33 -3.62
N GLN A 102 -17.39 -7.73 -3.34
CA GLN A 102 -18.45 -8.36 -2.56
C GLN A 102 -19.05 -9.58 -3.27
N HIS A 103 -18.96 -9.66 -4.60
CA HIS A 103 -19.59 -10.71 -5.38
C HIS A 103 -18.61 -11.85 -5.69
N THR A 104 -19.01 -13.09 -5.39
CA THR A 104 -18.22 -14.30 -5.71
C THR A 104 -18.02 -14.51 -7.21
N SER A 105 -18.85 -13.90 -8.06
CA SER A 105 -18.66 -13.90 -9.51
C SER A 105 -17.41 -13.13 -9.95
N TYR A 106 -17.01 -12.12 -9.18
CA TYR A 106 -15.85 -11.29 -9.50
C TYR A 106 -14.52 -11.97 -9.15
N TRP A 107 -14.39 -12.47 -7.92
CA TRP A 107 -13.15 -13.11 -7.44
C TRP A 107 -13.13 -14.63 -7.62
N GLY A 108 -14.24 -15.23 -8.06
CA GLY A 108 -14.36 -16.66 -8.33
C GLY A 108 -14.59 -17.50 -7.07
N LYS A 109 -14.31 -18.81 -7.17
CA LYS A 109 -14.51 -19.78 -6.06
C LYS A 109 -13.24 -20.10 -5.28
N HIS A 110 -12.10 -19.60 -5.75
CA HIS A 110 -10.78 -20.05 -5.30
C HIS A 110 -9.95 -18.96 -4.64
N PHE A 111 -10.33 -17.68 -4.76
CA PHE A 111 -9.65 -16.62 -4.03
C PHE A 111 -9.80 -16.82 -2.51
N LEU A 112 -8.71 -16.63 -1.76
CA LEU A 112 -8.72 -16.58 -0.31
C LEU A 112 -8.84 -15.12 0.12
N GLN A 113 -10.02 -14.73 0.60
CA GLN A 113 -10.23 -13.37 1.08
C GLN A 113 -9.42 -13.11 2.35
N MET A 114 -8.68 -12.02 2.34
CA MET A 114 -7.93 -11.55 3.51
C MET A 114 -8.61 -10.34 4.12
N GLY A 115 -8.67 -10.33 5.44
CA GLY A 115 -9.22 -9.28 6.26
C GLY A 115 -8.14 -8.41 6.90
N ASP A 116 -8.51 -7.17 7.21
CA ASP A 116 -7.79 -6.31 8.14
C ASP A 116 -8.06 -6.71 9.60
N MET A 117 -7.62 -5.89 10.56
CA MET A 117 -7.82 -6.14 11.99
C MET A 117 -9.30 -6.12 12.43
N ARG A 118 -10.19 -5.58 11.58
CA ARG A 118 -11.64 -5.51 11.77
C ARG A 118 -12.37 -6.54 10.88
N ASP A 119 -11.62 -7.49 10.33
CA ASP A 119 -12.07 -8.53 9.40
C ASP A 119 -12.78 -7.96 8.16
N GLN A 120 -12.44 -6.73 7.77
CA GLN A 120 -12.89 -6.13 6.51
C GLN A 120 -11.94 -6.51 5.38
N PRO A 121 -12.43 -6.70 4.14
CA PRO A 121 -11.57 -7.04 3.01
C PRO A 121 -10.39 -6.09 2.88
N LEU A 122 -9.18 -6.65 2.76
CA LEU A 122 -7.97 -5.86 2.55
C LEU A 122 -8.08 -5.07 1.25
N LYS A 123 -8.09 -3.74 1.39
CA LYS A 123 -8.26 -2.83 0.27
C LYS A 123 -6.96 -2.68 -0.52
N PRO A 124 -7.03 -2.62 -1.86
CA PRO A 124 -5.90 -2.20 -2.67
C PRO A 124 -5.54 -0.74 -2.37
N SER A 125 -4.29 -0.37 -2.57
CA SER A 125 -3.84 1.02 -2.46
C SER A 125 -2.76 1.30 -3.49
N VAL A 126 -2.81 2.49 -4.08
CA VAL A 126 -1.81 3.01 -5.01
C VAL A 126 -0.56 3.53 -4.29
N LEU A 127 -0.61 3.65 -2.96
CA LEU A 127 0.48 4.24 -2.17
C LEU A 127 1.38 3.16 -1.58
N LYS A 128 2.67 3.19 -1.95
CA LYS A 128 3.76 2.39 -1.34
C LYS A 128 3.41 0.90 -1.16
N GLY A 129 2.70 0.32 -2.13
CA GLY A 129 2.31 -1.08 -2.13
C GLY A 129 1.15 -1.46 -1.19
N GLY A 130 0.60 -0.50 -0.44
CA GLY A 130 -0.62 -0.69 0.33
C GLY A 130 -0.55 -1.76 1.41
N THR A 131 -1.71 -2.12 1.95
CA THR A 131 -1.88 -3.14 2.99
C THR A 131 -1.51 -4.55 2.54
N TRP A 132 -1.46 -4.80 1.23
CA TRP A 132 -1.09 -6.11 0.68
C TRP A 132 0.43 -6.31 0.59
N LEU A 133 1.18 -5.31 0.12
CA LEU A 133 2.63 -5.46 -0.08
C LEU A 133 3.45 -4.92 1.09
N SER A 134 2.91 -4.02 1.91
CA SER A 134 3.64 -3.50 3.09
C SER A 134 4.02 -4.59 4.08
N PHE A 135 3.15 -5.61 4.25
CA PHE A 135 3.42 -6.77 5.11
C PHE A 135 4.52 -7.68 4.59
N THR A 136 4.89 -7.54 3.32
CA THR A 136 5.77 -8.48 2.65
C THR A 136 6.94 -7.80 1.94
N ALA A 137 7.16 -6.52 2.18
CA ALA A 137 8.18 -5.72 1.51
C ALA A 137 9.61 -6.22 1.78
N THR A 138 9.81 -6.91 2.90
CA THR A 138 11.10 -7.51 3.31
C THR A 138 11.21 -9.00 2.97
N GLU A 139 10.17 -9.59 2.37
CA GLU A 139 10.10 -11.03 2.16
C GLU A 139 10.83 -11.47 0.89
N SER A 140 11.28 -12.73 0.89
CA SER A 140 11.85 -13.31 -0.31
C SER A 140 10.80 -13.43 -1.43
N LEU A 141 11.25 -13.29 -2.68
CA LEU A 141 10.39 -13.50 -3.87
C LEU A 141 9.72 -14.88 -3.86
N ALA A 142 10.39 -15.90 -3.31
CA ALA A 142 9.84 -17.24 -3.17
C ALA A 142 8.64 -17.27 -2.20
N THR A 143 8.74 -16.62 -1.04
CA THR A 143 7.62 -16.51 -0.08
C THR A 143 6.47 -15.72 -0.70
N MET A 144 6.75 -14.63 -1.41
CA MET A 144 5.75 -13.85 -2.14
C MET A 144 4.98 -14.69 -3.18
N ALA A 145 5.70 -15.48 -3.97
CA ALA A 145 5.09 -16.36 -4.95
C ALA A 145 4.23 -17.45 -4.30
N ARG A 146 4.63 -17.99 -3.15
CA ARG A 146 3.83 -18.97 -2.38
C ARG A 146 2.57 -18.32 -1.81
N MET A 147 2.68 -17.12 -1.26
CA MET A 147 1.55 -16.33 -0.77
C MET A 147 0.54 -16.04 -1.90
N ALA A 148 1.00 -15.50 -3.03
CA ALA A 148 0.15 -15.21 -4.17
C ALA A 148 -0.57 -16.46 -4.69
N ARG A 149 0.14 -17.58 -4.86
CA ARG A 149 -0.47 -18.85 -5.27
C ARG A 149 -1.48 -19.38 -4.27
N CYS A 150 -1.18 -19.27 -2.98
CA CYS A 150 -2.11 -19.63 -1.92
C CYS A 150 -3.39 -18.80 -2.00
N ILE A 151 -3.27 -17.48 -2.13
CA ILE A 151 -4.42 -16.57 -2.21
C ILE A 151 -5.24 -16.80 -3.46
N LEU A 152 -4.60 -16.82 -4.63
CA LEU A 152 -5.28 -16.91 -5.91
C LEU A 152 -5.78 -18.34 -6.22
N GLY A 153 -5.36 -19.36 -5.46
CA GLY A 153 -5.71 -20.75 -5.72
C GLY A 153 -4.92 -21.40 -6.86
N HIS A 154 -3.76 -20.84 -7.19
CA HIS A 154 -2.83 -21.33 -8.22
C HIS A 154 -1.66 -22.13 -7.65
N ALA A 155 -1.78 -22.61 -6.42
CA ALA A 155 -0.80 -23.53 -5.86
C ALA A 155 -0.89 -24.88 -6.60
N PRO A 156 0.25 -25.55 -6.88
CA PRO A 156 0.29 -26.83 -7.57
C PRO A 156 -0.16 -27.99 -6.67
N LEU A 157 -1.40 -27.91 -6.21
CA LEU A 157 -2.06 -28.93 -5.41
C LEU A 157 -2.82 -29.88 -6.33
N GLY A 158 -3.23 -31.03 -5.80
CA GLY A 158 -4.08 -31.96 -6.54
C GLY A 158 -5.31 -31.31 -7.17
N LYS A 159 -5.98 -30.40 -6.45
CA LYS A 159 -7.11 -29.62 -6.98
C LYS A 159 -6.76 -28.78 -8.22
N TYR A 160 -5.57 -28.18 -8.24
CA TYR A 160 -5.08 -27.40 -9.38
C TYR A 160 -4.78 -28.32 -10.57
N HIS A 161 -4.10 -29.45 -10.33
CA HIS A 161 -3.83 -30.46 -11.35
C HIS A 161 -5.12 -31.00 -11.99
N THR A 162 -6.14 -31.30 -11.18
CA THR A 162 -7.44 -31.76 -11.68
C THR A 162 -8.11 -30.69 -12.55
N TRP A 163 -8.08 -29.42 -12.13
CA TRP A 163 -8.75 -28.34 -12.87
C TRP A 163 -8.12 -28.08 -14.24
N PHE A 164 -6.79 -28.09 -14.30
CA PHE A 164 -6.04 -27.83 -15.54
C PHE A 164 -5.72 -29.10 -16.34
N ASN A 165 -6.21 -30.27 -15.90
CA ASN A 165 -5.91 -31.58 -16.51
C ASN A 165 -4.40 -31.83 -16.67
N ILE A 166 -3.63 -31.50 -15.64
CA ILE A 166 -2.17 -31.68 -15.61
C ILE A 166 -1.84 -33.02 -14.96
N ASN A 167 -1.06 -33.85 -15.65
CA ASN A 167 -0.57 -35.11 -15.10
C ASN A 167 0.26 -34.87 -13.83
N GLY A 168 0.05 -35.68 -12.80
CA GLY A 168 0.77 -35.57 -11.53
C GLY A 168 0.05 -36.25 -10.37
N GLU A 169 0.69 -36.25 -9.20
CA GLU A 169 0.09 -36.75 -7.97
C GLU A 169 -1.02 -35.78 -7.51
N ILE A 170 -2.27 -36.24 -7.51
CA ILE A 170 -3.41 -35.46 -7.02
C ILE A 170 -3.75 -35.75 -5.55
N GLN A 171 -3.30 -36.88 -5.04
CA GLN A 171 -3.58 -37.32 -3.69
C GLN A 171 -2.60 -36.66 -2.72
N CYS A 172 -3.09 -36.32 -1.54
CA CYS A 172 -2.18 -35.93 -0.46
C CYS A 172 -1.55 -37.19 0.13
N ARG A 173 -0.30 -37.11 0.59
CA ARG A 173 0.42 -38.19 1.29
C ARG A 173 -0.31 -38.76 2.51
N CYS A 174 -1.33 -38.05 3.00
CA CYS A 174 -2.21 -38.51 4.06
C CYS A 174 -3.30 -39.50 3.63
N GLY A 175 -3.41 -39.80 2.34
CA GLY A 175 -4.49 -40.60 1.77
C GLY A 175 -5.75 -39.83 1.40
N THR A 176 -5.75 -38.48 1.44
CA THR A 176 -6.89 -37.70 0.92
C THR A 176 -6.89 -37.77 -0.60
N PHE A 177 -8.05 -38.09 -1.19
CA PHE A 177 -8.21 -38.33 -2.62
C PHE A 177 -7.77 -37.15 -3.51
N ILE A 178 -8.02 -35.91 -3.09
CA ILE A 178 -7.53 -34.70 -3.76
C ILE A 178 -6.93 -33.75 -2.72
N GLU A 179 -5.67 -33.37 -2.89
CA GLU A 179 -5.05 -32.35 -2.07
C GLU A 179 -5.67 -30.97 -2.36
N THR A 180 -6.17 -30.33 -1.30
CA THR A 180 -6.81 -29.01 -1.39
C THR A 180 -6.19 -28.04 -0.40
N ARG A 181 -6.30 -26.73 -0.68
CA ARG A 181 -5.86 -25.68 0.24
C ARG A 181 -6.51 -25.80 1.62
N ALA A 182 -7.82 -26.09 1.68
CA ALA A 182 -8.54 -26.25 2.94
C ALA A 182 -8.03 -27.46 3.74
N HIS A 183 -7.73 -28.56 3.06
CA HIS A 183 -7.11 -29.74 3.68
C HIS A 183 -5.75 -29.41 4.29
N LEU A 184 -4.91 -28.67 3.56
CA LEU A 184 -3.58 -28.29 4.04
C LEU A 184 -3.65 -27.41 5.28
N PHE A 185 -4.55 -26.42 5.31
CA PHE A 185 -4.78 -25.62 6.51
C PHE A 185 -5.29 -26.48 7.67
N GLY A 186 -6.32 -27.31 7.47
CA GLY A 186 -6.93 -28.09 8.55
C GLY A 186 -6.02 -29.16 9.18
N ARG A 187 -5.14 -29.80 8.39
CA ARG A 187 -4.27 -30.89 8.88
C ARG A 187 -2.94 -30.40 9.43
N TRP A 188 -2.29 -29.43 8.77
CA TRP A 188 -0.98 -28.93 9.19
C TRP A 188 -1.06 -27.82 10.25
N ALA A 189 -2.23 -27.20 10.45
CA ALA A 189 -2.44 -26.34 11.60
C ALA A 189 -2.64 -27.10 12.92
N PHE A 190 -2.91 -28.42 12.85
CA PHE A 190 -2.97 -29.30 14.02
C PHE A 190 -1.61 -29.48 14.69
N THR A 191 -0.51 -29.34 13.94
CA THR A 191 0.86 -29.55 14.45
C THR A 191 1.54 -28.30 14.99
N MET A 192 1.05 -27.09 14.71
CA MET A 192 1.72 -25.85 15.12
C MET A 192 0.90 -24.98 16.08
N HIS A 193 -0.42 -24.80 15.90
CA HIS A 193 -1.17 -23.78 16.68
C HIS A 193 -2.63 -24.09 17.03
N GLY A 194 -3.17 -25.29 16.76
CA GLY A 194 -4.53 -25.67 17.19
C GLY A 194 -5.67 -24.90 16.52
N LYS A 195 -5.40 -24.09 15.50
CA LYS A 195 -6.42 -23.40 14.69
C LYS A 195 -6.83 -24.31 13.53
N THR A 196 -8.08 -24.73 13.46
CA THR A 196 -8.61 -25.57 12.36
C THR A 196 -8.97 -24.77 11.11
N ASP A 197 -8.88 -23.45 11.17
CA ASP A 197 -9.49 -22.56 10.18
C ASP A 197 -8.44 -22.00 9.21
N SER A 198 -8.91 -21.69 7.99
CA SER A 198 -8.09 -20.97 7.01
C SER A 198 -7.67 -19.60 7.56
N PRO A 199 -6.43 -19.15 7.30
CA PRO A 199 -5.97 -17.84 7.76
C PRO A 199 -6.89 -16.77 7.21
N ARG A 200 -7.35 -15.87 8.09
CA ARG A 200 -8.22 -14.76 7.72
C ARG A 200 -7.44 -13.47 7.51
N ARG A 201 -6.23 -13.38 8.05
CA ARG A 201 -5.37 -12.20 7.98
C ARG A 201 -4.06 -12.52 7.28
N LEU A 202 -3.48 -11.51 6.64
CA LEU A 202 -2.23 -11.68 5.90
C LEU A 202 -1.09 -12.13 6.81
N GLY A 203 -0.99 -11.58 8.01
CA GLY A 203 0.01 -12.02 9.01
C GLY A 203 -0.11 -13.50 9.35
N GLU A 204 -1.32 -14.01 9.58
CA GLU A 204 -1.54 -15.43 9.89
C GLU A 204 -1.13 -16.34 8.73
N LEU A 205 -1.40 -15.91 7.49
CA LEU A 205 -0.93 -16.64 6.31
C LEU A 205 0.60 -16.64 6.24
N MET A 206 1.24 -15.50 6.50
CA MET A 206 2.70 -15.38 6.46
C MET A 206 3.37 -16.26 7.51
N ASP A 207 2.86 -16.26 8.75
CA ASP A 207 3.33 -17.15 9.83
C ASP A 207 3.23 -18.62 9.42
N PHE A 208 2.11 -19.01 8.79
CA PHE A 208 1.93 -20.36 8.26
C PHE A 208 2.95 -20.69 7.16
N LEU A 209 3.22 -19.76 6.24
CA LEU A 209 4.18 -19.97 5.14
C LEU A 209 5.63 -20.04 5.61
N TRP A 210 5.98 -19.34 6.70
CA TRP A 210 7.29 -19.45 7.33
C TRP A 210 7.45 -20.80 8.05
N ALA A 211 6.43 -21.24 8.78
CA ALA A 211 6.43 -22.55 9.41
C ALA A 211 6.49 -23.71 8.39
N ASN A 212 6.01 -23.47 7.15
CA ASN A 212 5.90 -24.48 6.11
C ASN A 212 6.60 -24.04 4.80
N PRO A 213 7.95 -24.07 4.74
CA PRO A 213 8.72 -23.46 3.65
C PRO A 213 8.49 -24.07 2.27
N ARG A 214 8.02 -25.32 2.20
CA ARG A 214 7.70 -26.01 0.94
C ARG A 214 6.25 -25.85 0.50
N MET A 215 5.39 -25.30 1.35
CA MET A 215 3.96 -25.28 1.08
C MET A 215 3.59 -24.31 -0.03
N PHE A 216 2.70 -24.74 -0.92
CA PHE A 216 2.28 -23.99 -2.11
C PHE A 216 3.43 -23.62 -3.06
N ALA A 217 4.60 -24.25 -2.91
CA ALA A 217 5.73 -24.12 -3.84
C ALA A 217 5.54 -25.06 -5.04
N PHE A 218 6.19 -24.74 -6.17
CA PHE A 218 6.38 -25.73 -7.23
C PHE A 218 7.55 -26.59 -6.79
N GLU A 219 7.54 -27.87 -7.15
CA GLU A 219 8.75 -28.66 -7.03
C GLU A 219 9.84 -28.00 -7.87
N ALA A 220 11.08 -28.02 -7.35
CA ALA A 220 12.20 -27.60 -8.16
C ALA A 220 12.26 -28.52 -9.40
N PRO A 221 12.65 -28.00 -10.57
CA PRO A 221 12.91 -28.87 -11.71
C PRO A 221 13.86 -29.98 -11.26
N SER A 222 13.55 -31.23 -11.60
CA SER A 222 14.55 -32.30 -11.52
C SER A 222 15.80 -31.82 -12.28
N GLU A 223 16.96 -31.86 -11.63
CA GLU A 223 18.22 -31.40 -12.21
C GLU A 223 18.35 -31.91 -13.66
N GLY A 224 18.54 -30.99 -14.62
CA GLY A 224 18.93 -31.37 -15.99
C GLY A 224 17.97 -31.05 -17.15
N ILE A 225 17.13 -30.02 -17.07
CA ILE A 225 16.53 -29.45 -18.29
C ILE A 225 16.83 -27.95 -18.35
N GLY A 226 17.92 -27.64 -19.06
CA GLY A 226 18.28 -26.31 -19.56
C GLY A 226 18.49 -26.39 -21.06
#